data_AF-T1GSB5-F1
#
_entry.id   AF-T1GSB5-F1
#
_cell.length_a   1.000
_cell.length_b   1.000
_cell.length_c   1.000
_cell.angle_alpha   90.00
_cell.angle_beta   90.00
_cell.angle_gamma   90.00
#
_symmetry.space_group_name_H-M   'P 1'
#
loop_
_entity.id
_entity.type
_entity.pdbx_description
1 polymer ?
#
loop_
_entity_poly.entity_id
_entity_poly.type
_entity_poly.pdbx_seq_one_letter_code
_entity_poly.pdbx_strand_id
1 'polypeptide(L)'
;MQRETSDYYQKCARSVKFQTAGFFEDNVDRLYSFNSQKSVISKSLGVAETKYFDKESNLFLSRGHLAGKAIGDISICERAPQWQTFNGGNWNSLENNIRALSLRHTVPLEFYSGTIGISSLPNSKNVSQEIYLHDTKTEKKIPVPKLYFRVILEQEQSSKRRKGVVVIGVNNPYANPSEIRNSYKICEPNVIDKLSWLDSLKGDLKNNQKGYLYACEVKDFVKNVKFLPPITNVDQLLI
;
A
#
# COMPACT_ATOMS: atom_id res chain seq x y z
N MET A 1 -0.89 -12.56 43.98
CA MET A 1 -1.17 -13.42 42.82
C MET A 1 -2.00 -12.60 41.84
N GLN A 2 -1.40 -12.25 40.68
CA GLN A 2 -2.06 -11.93 39.39
C GLN A 2 -3.06 -10.75 39.35
N ARG A 3 -3.03 -9.80 38.41
CA ARG A 3 -2.39 -9.67 37.08
C ARG A 3 -2.11 -8.18 36.85
N GLU A 4 -0.87 -7.84 36.49
CA GLU A 4 -0.58 -6.61 35.75
C GLU A 4 -0.97 -6.85 34.30
N THR A 5 -1.95 -6.10 33.81
CA THR A 5 -2.29 -6.04 32.39
C THR A 5 -1.21 -5.23 31.68
N SER A 6 -0.38 -5.88 30.85
CA SER A 6 0.66 -5.18 30.11
C SER A 6 0.05 -4.26 29.05
N ASP A 7 0.09 -2.96 29.33
CA ASP A 7 -0.07 -1.89 28.34
C ASP A 7 1.09 -1.93 27.34
N TYR A 8 0.95 -2.70 26.26
CA TYR A 8 1.77 -2.53 25.05
C TYR A 8 1.04 -1.63 24.03
N TYR A 9 0.68 -0.43 24.48
CA TYR A 9 0.46 0.70 23.56
C TYR A 9 1.81 1.33 23.28
N GLN A 10 2.45 0.98 22.16
CA GLN A 10 3.55 1.79 21.65
C GLN A 10 2.94 3.10 21.13
N LYS A 11 2.92 4.11 22.02
CA LYS A 11 2.72 5.52 21.66
C LYS A 11 3.74 5.89 20.59
N CYS A 12 3.32 5.99 19.33
CA CYS A 12 4.04 6.82 18.36
C CYS A 12 3.99 8.26 18.91
N ALA A 13 5.11 8.70 19.48
CA ALA A 13 5.24 10.01 20.10
C ALA A 13 4.83 11.11 19.10
N ARG A 14 4.10 12.09 19.62
CA ARG A 14 3.79 13.38 18.99
C ARG A 14 4.97 13.88 18.14
N SER A 15 4.70 14.16 16.86
CA SER A 15 5.43 15.11 16.01
C SER A 15 6.88 15.39 16.43
N VAL A 16 7.77 14.42 16.24
CA VAL A 16 9.20 14.63 16.29
C VAL A 16 9.72 14.50 14.86
N LYS A 17 10.55 15.46 14.44
CA LYS A 17 11.18 15.53 13.11
C LYS A 17 11.69 14.15 12.67
N PHE A 18 11.53 13.89 11.38
CA PHE A 18 11.90 12.67 10.65
C PHE A 18 13.15 12.00 11.24
N GLN A 19 12.96 10.90 11.97
CA GLN A 19 14.07 10.05 12.39
C GLN A 19 14.24 8.98 11.31
N THR A 20 15.28 9.14 10.49
CA THR A 20 15.87 8.02 9.76
C THR A 20 16.31 7.03 10.84
N ALA A 21 15.79 5.81 10.85
CA ALA A 21 16.18 4.79 11.82
C ALA A 21 17.62 4.29 11.57
N GLY A 22 18.59 5.18 11.38
CA GLY A 22 19.99 4.89 11.03
C GLY A 22 20.22 4.38 9.60
N PHE A 23 19.17 4.17 8.79
CA PHE A 23 19.29 3.54 7.47
C PHE A 23 19.67 4.46 6.30
N PHE A 24 19.64 5.79 6.48
CA PHE A 24 19.85 6.74 5.40
C PHE A 24 20.79 7.87 5.86
N GLU A 25 21.96 7.96 5.24
CA GLU A 25 22.88 9.12 5.34
C GLU A 25 22.40 10.31 4.50
N ASP A 26 21.62 10.05 3.44
CA ASP A 26 20.99 11.07 2.61
C ASP A 26 19.76 11.69 3.30
N ASN A 27 19.55 13.00 3.07
CA ASN A 27 18.29 13.65 3.41
C ASN A 27 17.16 13.05 2.56
N VAL A 28 16.44 12.07 3.11
CA VAL A 28 15.33 11.37 2.46
C VAL A 28 14.29 12.33 1.90
N ASP A 29 14.10 13.51 2.51
CA ASP A 29 13.18 14.52 2.01
C ASP A 29 13.55 14.99 0.60
N ARG A 30 14.85 15.08 0.31
CA ARG A 30 15.37 15.45 -1.01
C ARG A 30 15.03 14.40 -2.06
N LEU A 31 15.12 13.11 -1.72
CA LEU A 31 14.79 12.00 -2.63
C LEU A 31 13.32 12.04 -3.06
N TYR A 32 12.43 12.49 -2.16
CA TYR A 32 11.02 12.70 -2.45
C TYR A 32 10.71 14.07 -3.10
N SER A 33 11.68 14.92 -3.38
CA SER A 33 11.39 16.15 -4.14
C SER A 33 11.05 15.80 -5.59
N PHE A 34 10.07 16.50 -6.17
CA PHE A 34 9.64 16.27 -7.56
C PHE A 34 10.82 16.23 -8.54
N ASN A 35 11.73 17.21 -8.45
CA ASN A 35 12.89 17.31 -9.33
C ASN A 35 13.85 16.13 -9.17
N SER A 36 14.07 15.65 -7.93
CA SER A 36 14.94 14.50 -7.68
C SER A 36 14.36 13.22 -8.27
N GLN A 37 13.09 12.92 -7.99
CA GLN A 37 12.42 11.72 -8.49
C GLN A 37 12.40 11.70 -10.02
N LYS A 38 11.98 12.83 -10.61
CA LYS A 38 11.89 13.04 -12.04
C LYS A 38 13.25 12.79 -12.71
N SER A 39 14.33 13.33 -12.16
CA SER A 39 15.68 13.14 -12.71
C SER A 39 16.18 11.69 -12.55
N VAL A 40 16.09 11.12 -11.34
CA VAL A 40 16.62 9.78 -11.04
C VAL A 40 15.90 8.70 -11.85
N ILE A 41 14.56 8.68 -11.80
CA ILE A 41 13.77 7.63 -12.44
C ILE A 41 13.84 7.74 -13.96
N SER A 42 13.75 8.95 -14.52
CA SER A 42 13.81 9.13 -15.97
C SER A 42 15.20 8.78 -16.53
N LYS A 43 16.27 9.11 -15.80
CA LYS A 43 17.63 8.68 -16.14
C LYS A 43 17.79 7.15 -16.09
N SER A 44 17.28 6.50 -15.04
CA SER A 44 17.32 5.04 -14.91
C SER A 44 16.59 4.35 -16.06
N LEU A 45 15.45 4.90 -16.48
CA LEU A 45 14.65 4.40 -17.60
C LEU A 45 15.17 4.84 -18.99
N GLY A 46 16.13 5.77 -19.05
CA GLY A 46 16.63 6.36 -20.29
C GLY A 46 15.58 7.13 -21.09
N VAL A 47 14.60 7.76 -20.43
CA VAL A 47 13.48 8.48 -21.07
C VAL A 47 13.53 9.98 -20.77
N ALA A 48 12.78 10.77 -21.54
CA ALA A 48 12.58 12.18 -21.24
C ALA A 48 11.89 12.37 -19.88
N GLU A 49 12.32 13.38 -19.14
CA GLU A 49 11.82 13.61 -17.79
C GLU A 49 10.31 13.93 -17.72
N THR A 50 9.71 14.35 -18.82
CA THR A 50 8.27 14.66 -18.96
C THR A 50 7.41 13.43 -19.25
N LYS A 51 8.00 12.26 -19.51
CA LYS A 51 7.24 11.05 -19.90
C LYS A 51 6.32 10.53 -18.79
N TYR A 52 6.79 10.55 -17.54
CA TYR A 52 6.10 9.97 -16.38
C TYR A 52 5.93 10.93 -15.21
N PHE A 53 6.37 12.18 -15.34
CA PHE A 53 6.29 13.14 -14.23
C PHE A 53 5.65 14.44 -14.69
N ASP A 54 4.57 14.80 -14.00
CA ASP A 54 3.83 16.03 -14.20
C ASP A 54 3.23 16.48 -12.86
N LYS A 55 3.50 17.73 -12.46
CA LYS A 55 2.97 18.28 -11.22
C LYS A 55 1.48 18.58 -11.33
N GLU A 56 1.02 19.06 -12.47
CA GLU A 56 -0.36 19.52 -12.67
C GLU A 56 -1.34 18.34 -12.58
N SER A 57 -0.95 17.21 -13.18
CA SER A 57 -1.72 15.96 -13.13
C SER A 57 -1.46 15.11 -11.89
N ASN A 58 -0.73 15.61 -10.87
CA ASN A 58 -0.33 14.85 -9.68
C ASN A 58 0.46 13.56 -9.99
N LEU A 59 1.21 13.54 -11.08
CA LEU A 59 2.07 12.42 -11.47
C LEU A 59 3.46 12.59 -10.84
N PHE A 60 3.52 12.31 -9.55
CA PHE A 60 4.75 12.24 -8.76
C PHE A 60 4.55 11.33 -7.56
N LEU A 61 5.63 10.88 -6.92
CA LEU A 61 5.56 10.03 -5.74
C LEU A 61 5.51 10.91 -4.48
N SER A 62 4.54 10.66 -3.62
CA SER A 62 4.48 11.21 -2.27
C SER A 62 4.85 10.14 -1.24
N ARG A 63 5.00 10.56 0.01
CA ARG A 63 5.17 9.62 1.13
C ARG A 63 3.80 9.05 1.48
N GLY A 64 3.57 7.80 1.12
CA GLY A 64 2.36 7.08 1.50
C GLY A 64 2.43 6.59 2.92
N HIS A 65 1.39 6.79 3.73
CA HIS A 65 1.37 6.31 5.12
C HIS A 65 0.91 4.84 5.20
N LEU A 66 1.58 4.04 6.02
CA LEU A 66 1.32 2.65 6.35
C LEU A 66 0.93 2.58 7.84
N ALA A 67 -0.18 3.19 8.23
CA ALA A 67 -0.59 3.20 9.65
C ALA A 67 -1.33 1.90 10.01
N GLY A 68 -0.67 0.95 10.69
CA GLY A 68 -1.20 -0.34 11.16
C GLY A 68 -0.06 -1.23 11.65
N LYS A 69 -0.34 -2.40 12.28
CA LYS A 69 0.73 -3.32 12.70
C LYS A 69 1.50 -3.78 11.45
N ALA A 70 2.72 -3.29 11.28
CA ALA A 70 3.58 -3.58 10.14
C ALA A 70 4.05 -5.03 10.23
N ILE A 71 3.81 -5.83 9.19
CA ILE A 71 4.23 -7.24 9.18
C ILE A 71 4.90 -7.55 7.84
N GLY A 72 6.18 -7.92 7.93
CA GLY A 72 7.08 -8.15 6.80
C GLY A 72 8.44 -7.49 7.01
N ASP A 73 9.48 -8.05 6.39
CA ASP A 73 10.92 -7.79 6.58
C ASP A 73 11.43 -6.42 6.06
N ILE A 74 10.66 -5.35 6.26
CA ILE A 74 11.06 -3.99 5.87
C ILE A 74 10.74 -3.03 7.01
N SER A 75 11.72 -2.82 7.88
CA SER A 75 11.75 -1.67 8.79
C SER A 75 12.16 -0.40 8.03
N ILE A 76 11.22 0.17 7.26
CA ILE A 76 11.18 1.61 7.00
C ILE A 76 9.81 2.07 7.49
N CYS A 77 9.77 2.43 8.77
CA CYS A 77 8.55 2.69 9.52
C CYS A 77 7.59 3.62 8.78
N GLU A 78 6.35 3.14 8.65
CA GLU A 78 5.14 3.89 8.27
C GLU A 78 5.10 4.55 6.90
N ARG A 79 6.18 4.63 6.09
CA ARG A 79 6.13 5.39 4.82
C ARG A 79 6.86 4.76 3.64
N ALA A 80 6.14 4.58 2.52
CA ALA A 80 6.70 4.09 1.26
C ALA A 80 6.23 4.94 0.06
N PRO A 81 6.98 4.99 -1.06
CA PRO A 81 6.64 5.82 -2.21
C PRO A 81 5.30 5.45 -2.86
N GLN A 82 4.33 6.36 -2.85
CA GLN A 82 3.04 6.19 -3.51
C GLN A 82 2.85 7.24 -4.59
N TRP A 83 2.33 6.88 -5.75
CA TRP A 83 1.89 7.87 -6.73
C TRP A 83 0.81 8.75 -6.11
N GLN A 84 0.90 10.07 -6.29
CA GLN A 84 -0.03 11.00 -5.65
C GLN A 84 -1.47 10.81 -6.15
N THR A 85 -1.65 10.43 -7.41
CA THR A 85 -2.94 9.98 -7.99
C THR A 85 -3.54 8.77 -7.30
N PHE A 86 -2.71 7.85 -6.79
CA PHE A 86 -3.14 6.70 -5.99
C PHE A 86 -3.38 7.10 -4.52
N ASN A 87 -2.39 7.71 -3.87
CA ASN A 87 -2.43 8.10 -2.45
C ASN A 87 -3.58 9.06 -2.16
N GLY A 88 -3.64 10.19 -2.89
CA GLY A 88 -4.69 11.19 -2.74
C GLY A 88 -6.04 10.81 -3.38
N GLY A 89 -6.07 9.73 -4.17
CA GLY A 89 -7.26 9.23 -4.83
C GLY A 89 -7.99 8.18 -4.00
N ASN A 90 -8.24 7.03 -4.63
CA ASN A 90 -9.00 5.94 -4.07
C ASN A 90 -8.37 5.34 -2.80
N TRP A 91 -7.04 5.40 -2.64
CA TRP A 91 -6.40 4.90 -1.43
C TRP A 91 -6.80 5.73 -0.19
N ASN A 92 -6.75 7.06 -0.27
CA ASN A 92 -7.25 7.93 0.79
C ASN A 92 -8.75 7.71 1.05
N SER A 93 -9.55 7.57 -0.01
CA SER A 93 -10.98 7.26 0.15
C SER A 93 -11.23 5.91 0.84
N LEU A 94 -10.44 4.88 0.51
CA LEU A 94 -10.47 3.58 1.19
C LEU A 94 -10.15 3.74 2.68
N GLU A 95 -9.08 4.46 3.03
CA GLU A 95 -8.68 4.66 4.43
C GLU A 95 -9.75 5.42 5.24
N ASN A 96 -10.42 6.39 4.63
CA ASN A 96 -11.55 7.09 5.26
C ASN A 96 -12.77 6.18 5.48
N ASN A 97 -13.09 5.31 4.52
CA ASN A 97 -14.18 4.34 4.68
C ASN A 97 -13.84 3.25 5.71
N ILE A 98 -12.59 2.79 5.78
CA ILE A 98 -12.12 1.87 6.83
C ILE A 98 -12.25 2.53 8.21
N ARG A 99 -11.89 3.81 8.34
CA ARG A 99 -12.06 4.56 9.59
C ARG A 99 -13.54 4.63 9.98
N ALA A 100 -14.43 4.97 9.05
CA ALA A 100 -15.87 4.99 9.30
C ALA A 100 -16.42 3.60 9.68
N LEU A 101 -15.94 2.54 9.02
CA LEU A 101 -16.28 1.16 9.36
C LEU A 101 -15.85 0.81 10.80
N SER A 102 -14.64 1.19 11.22
CA SER A 102 -14.15 0.91 12.57
C SER A 102 -14.96 1.58 13.69
N LEU A 103 -15.58 2.73 13.40
CA LEU A 103 -16.41 3.46 14.36
C LEU A 103 -17.82 2.88 14.51
N ARG A 104 -18.32 2.19 13.48
CA ARG A 104 -19.69 1.64 13.45
C ARG A 104 -19.75 0.14 13.67
N HIS A 105 -18.66 -0.59 13.42
CA HIS A 105 -18.62 -2.04 13.55
C HIS A 105 -18.65 -2.42 15.03
N THR A 106 -19.50 -3.38 15.39
CA THR A 106 -19.74 -3.74 16.79
C THR A 106 -18.60 -4.53 17.41
N VAL A 107 -17.88 -5.29 16.58
CA VAL A 107 -16.68 -6.03 17.00
C VAL A 107 -15.46 -5.16 16.69
N PRO A 108 -14.50 -4.99 17.61
CA PRO A 108 -13.26 -4.27 17.32
C PRO A 108 -12.55 -4.85 16.08
N LEU A 109 -11.96 -3.97 15.27
CA LEU A 109 -11.23 -4.38 14.07
C LEU A 109 -9.71 -4.38 14.30
N GLU A 110 -9.04 -5.36 13.74
CA GLU A 110 -7.59 -5.48 13.64
C GLU A 110 -7.15 -5.21 12.19
N PHE A 111 -6.04 -4.50 12.03
CA PHE A 111 -5.53 -4.08 10.73
C PHE A 111 -4.09 -4.51 10.52
N TYR A 112 -3.82 -5.11 9.36
CA TYR A 112 -2.46 -5.33 8.86
C TYR A 112 -2.27 -4.57 7.56
N SER A 113 -1.06 -4.05 7.35
CA SER A 113 -0.77 -3.22 6.19
C SER A 113 0.64 -3.46 5.73
N GLY A 114 0.84 -3.30 4.42
CA GLY A 114 2.14 -3.50 3.83
C GLY A 114 2.11 -3.33 2.33
N THR A 115 3.21 -3.74 1.72
CA THR A 115 3.50 -3.59 0.30
C THR A 115 3.93 -4.92 -0.30
N ILE A 116 3.73 -5.09 -1.61
CA ILE A 116 4.14 -6.30 -2.33
C ILE A 116 4.82 -5.89 -3.63
N GLY A 117 6.02 -6.42 -3.87
CA GLY A 117 6.80 -6.23 -5.09
C GLY A 117 7.25 -4.79 -5.34
N ILE A 118 8.00 -4.60 -6.42
CA ILE A 118 8.54 -3.30 -6.85
C ILE A 118 7.83 -2.88 -8.15
N SER A 119 7.37 -1.64 -8.20
CA SER A 119 6.70 -1.07 -9.36
C SER A 119 7.70 -0.88 -10.49
N SER A 120 7.22 -0.99 -11.72
CA SER A 120 8.03 -0.93 -12.91
C SER A 120 7.37 -0.08 -13.98
N LEU A 121 8.19 0.59 -14.80
CA LEU A 121 7.74 1.39 -15.93
C LEU A 121 8.52 1.00 -17.20
N PRO A 122 7.90 1.14 -18.39
CA PRO A 122 8.60 0.93 -19.65
C PRO A 122 9.77 1.92 -19.86
N ASN A 123 10.98 1.37 -20.02
CA ASN A 123 12.15 2.16 -20.38
C ASN A 123 12.09 2.64 -21.85
N SER A 124 13.15 3.30 -22.34
CA SER A 124 13.21 3.79 -23.74
C SER A 124 13.14 2.70 -24.81
N LYS A 125 13.41 1.44 -24.45
CA LYS A 125 13.27 0.26 -25.32
C LYS A 125 11.94 -0.47 -25.12
N ASN A 126 11.00 0.15 -24.38
CA ASN A 126 9.72 -0.43 -24.01
C ASN A 126 9.81 -1.71 -23.17
N VAL A 127 10.93 -1.91 -22.47
CA VAL A 127 11.12 -3.02 -21.54
C VAL A 127 10.75 -2.56 -20.13
N SER A 128 9.96 -3.36 -19.42
CA SER A 128 9.55 -3.04 -18.05
C SER A 128 10.76 -3.08 -17.11
N GLN A 129 11.00 -1.98 -16.40
CA GLN A 129 12.12 -1.83 -15.47
C GLN A 129 11.63 -1.27 -14.14
N GLU A 130 12.07 -1.90 -13.05
CA GLU A 130 11.76 -1.48 -11.68
C GLU A 130 12.29 -0.08 -11.37
N ILE A 131 11.53 0.69 -10.58
CA ILE A 131 11.86 2.07 -10.25
C ILE A 131 12.15 2.25 -8.75
N TYR A 132 13.14 3.10 -8.46
CA TYR A 132 13.67 3.39 -7.13
C TYR A 132 13.84 4.90 -6.98
N LEU A 133 13.66 5.45 -5.77
CA LEU A 133 13.90 6.89 -5.54
C LEU A 133 15.39 7.26 -5.48
N HIS A 134 16.25 6.25 -5.32
CA HIS A 134 17.70 6.37 -5.43
C HIS A 134 18.20 5.20 -6.29
N ASP A 135 18.79 5.52 -7.45
CA ASP A 135 19.29 4.53 -8.41
C ASP A 135 20.61 5.04 -9.00
N THR A 136 21.71 4.43 -8.57
CA THR A 136 23.07 4.70 -9.05
C THR A 136 23.69 3.43 -9.62
N LYS A 137 24.88 3.53 -10.22
CA LYS A 137 25.58 2.35 -10.77
C LYS A 137 25.92 1.29 -9.70
N THR A 138 26.07 1.70 -8.45
CA THR A 138 26.54 0.85 -7.35
C THR A 138 25.45 0.55 -6.33
N GLU A 139 24.35 1.30 -6.33
CA GLU A 139 23.37 1.23 -5.25
C GLU A 139 21.96 1.61 -5.70
N LYS A 140 20.98 0.82 -5.24
CA LYS A 140 19.55 1.12 -5.34
C LYS A 140 18.94 1.18 -3.96
N LYS A 141 18.24 2.27 -3.63
CA LYS A 141 17.54 2.46 -2.35
C LYS A 141 16.13 2.95 -2.57
N ILE A 142 15.27 2.65 -1.58
CA ILE A 142 13.87 3.08 -1.53
C ILE A 142 13.10 2.61 -2.80
N PRO A 143 12.82 1.31 -2.91
CA PRO A 143 12.00 0.79 -3.99
C PRO A 143 10.60 1.42 -3.95
N VAL A 144 10.03 1.71 -5.11
CA VAL A 144 8.63 2.12 -5.23
C VAL A 144 7.77 0.86 -5.22
N PRO A 145 6.86 0.65 -4.27
CA PRO A 145 6.07 -0.58 -4.21
C PRO A 145 5.15 -0.75 -5.40
N LYS A 146 4.96 -2.00 -5.84
CA LYS A 146 4.00 -2.35 -6.91
C LYS A 146 2.55 -2.34 -6.40
N LEU A 147 2.34 -2.90 -5.21
CA LEU A 147 1.04 -3.03 -4.58
C LEU A 147 1.11 -2.56 -3.12
N TYR A 148 -0.01 -2.01 -2.65
CA TYR A 148 -0.29 -1.79 -1.23
C TYR A 148 -1.47 -2.66 -0.81
N PHE A 149 -1.49 -3.12 0.43
CA PHE A 149 -2.65 -3.86 0.96
C PHE A 149 -3.06 -3.38 2.36
N ARG A 150 -4.35 -3.53 2.64
CA ARG A 150 -4.96 -3.43 3.97
C ARG A 150 -5.70 -4.74 4.23
N VAL A 151 -5.25 -5.53 5.20
CA VAL A 151 -6.04 -6.60 5.79
C VAL A 151 -6.90 -5.99 6.88
N ILE A 152 -8.20 -6.20 6.84
CA ILE A 152 -9.16 -5.76 7.85
C ILE A 152 -9.83 -7.01 8.41
N LEU A 153 -9.72 -7.22 9.71
CA LEU A 153 -10.25 -8.39 10.41
C LEU A 153 -11.08 -7.96 11.61
N GLU A 154 -12.13 -8.69 11.95
CA GLU A 154 -12.63 -8.66 13.33
C GLU A 154 -11.55 -9.18 14.27
N GLN A 155 -11.42 -8.60 15.46
CA GLN A 155 -10.47 -9.06 16.48
C GLN A 155 -10.79 -10.51 16.89
N GLU A 156 -9.75 -11.31 17.11
CA GLU A 156 -9.93 -12.69 17.53
C GLU A 156 -10.69 -12.78 18.87
N GLN A 157 -11.68 -13.67 18.91
CA GLN A 157 -12.45 -14.01 20.10
C GLN A 157 -12.38 -15.52 20.26
N SER A 158 -12.11 -16.02 21.46
CA SER A 158 -11.63 -17.38 21.77
C SER A 158 -12.43 -18.57 21.23
N SER A 159 -13.60 -18.34 20.60
CA SER A 159 -14.44 -19.40 20.04
C SER A 159 -15.26 -18.96 18.82
N LYS A 160 -14.92 -17.83 18.18
CA LYS A 160 -15.69 -17.30 17.05
C LYS A 160 -14.87 -17.26 15.77
N ARG A 161 -15.51 -17.72 14.71
CA ARG A 161 -15.18 -17.39 13.32
C ARG A 161 -15.15 -15.87 13.15
N ARG A 162 -14.12 -15.36 12.49
CA ARG A 162 -13.85 -13.92 12.28
C ARG A 162 -14.27 -13.53 10.87
N LYS A 163 -14.86 -12.36 10.73
CA LYS A 163 -14.98 -11.72 9.41
C LYS A 163 -13.69 -11.04 9.03
N GLY A 164 -13.36 -11.08 7.75
CA GLY A 164 -12.19 -10.37 7.24
C GLY A 164 -12.21 -10.14 5.74
N VAL A 165 -11.41 -9.19 5.31
CA VAL A 165 -11.20 -8.88 3.89
C VAL A 165 -9.81 -8.26 3.70
N VAL A 166 -9.22 -8.47 2.53
CA VAL A 166 -8.02 -7.74 2.11
C VAL A 166 -8.38 -6.83 0.96
N VAL A 167 -8.09 -5.54 1.08
CA VAL A 167 -8.16 -4.60 -0.04
C VAL A 167 -6.74 -4.32 -0.53
N ILE A 168 -6.53 -4.44 -1.83
CA ILE A 168 -5.25 -4.28 -2.51
C ILE A 168 -5.36 -3.12 -3.49
N GLY A 169 -4.37 -2.24 -3.46
CA GLY A 169 -4.23 -1.10 -4.35
C GLY A 169 -3.03 -1.21 -5.28
N VAL A 170 -3.23 -0.85 -6.55
CA VAL A 170 -2.20 -0.82 -7.59
C VAL A 170 -1.51 0.53 -7.61
N ASN A 171 -0.23 0.56 -7.24
CA ASN A 171 0.58 1.78 -7.21
C ASN A 171 1.28 2.02 -8.56
N ASN A 172 0.48 2.11 -9.62
CA ASN A 172 0.94 2.48 -10.96
C ASN A 172 -0.19 3.15 -11.77
N PRO A 173 -0.16 4.48 -11.97
CA PRO A 173 -1.20 5.18 -12.73
C PRO A 173 -1.15 4.89 -14.24
N TYR A 174 -0.07 4.27 -14.73
CA TYR A 174 0.15 3.93 -16.14
C TYR A 174 -0.25 2.50 -16.49
N ALA A 175 -0.57 1.67 -15.49
CA ALA A 175 -0.95 0.29 -15.75
C ALA A 175 -2.27 0.25 -16.54
N ASN A 176 -2.31 -0.54 -17.61
CA ASN A 176 -3.53 -0.75 -18.40
C ASN A 176 -4.35 -1.94 -17.85
N PRO A 177 -5.62 -2.11 -18.27
CA PRO A 177 -6.48 -3.19 -17.76
C PRO A 177 -5.92 -4.60 -17.96
N SER A 178 -5.19 -4.85 -19.05
CA SER A 178 -4.57 -6.16 -19.31
C SER A 178 -3.38 -6.41 -18.38
N GLU A 179 -2.53 -5.42 -18.16
CA GLU A 179 -1.44 -5.51 -17.18
C GLU A 179 -1.98 -5.75 -15.77
N ILE A 180 -3.06 -5.05 -15.39
CA ILE A 180 -3.69 -5.24 -14.07
C ILE A 180 -4.11 -6.69 -13.89
N ARG A 181 -4.82 -7.27 -14.88
CA ARG A 181 -5.28 -8.65 -14.82
C ARG A 181 -4.13 -9.66 -14.75
N ASN A 182 -3.08 -9.45 -15.52
CA ASN A 182 -2.03 -10.47 -15.69
C ASN A 182 -0.90 -10.36 -14.65
N SER A 183 -0.63 -9.15 -14.15
CA SER A 183 0.58 -8.86 -13.38
C SER A 183 0.33 -8.26 -12.00
N TYR A 184 -0.85 -7.69 -11.74
CA TYR A 184 -1.14 -7.01 -10.46
C TYR A 184 -2.15 -7.74 -9.58
N LYS A 185 -2.97 -8.63 -10.16
CA LYS A 185 -3.90 -9.46 -9.39
C LYS A 185 -3.17 -10.65 -8.77
N ILE A 186 -3.12 -10.67 -7.44
CA ILE A 186 -2.45 -11.74 -6.67
C ILE A 186 -3.44 -12.67 -5.95
N CYS A 187 -4.74 -12.46 -6.13
CA CYS A 187 -5.78 -13.30 -5.58
C CYS A 187 -7.07 -13.13 -6.38
N GLU A 188 -7.83 -14.22 -6.46
CA GLU A 188 -9.13 -14.30 -7.10
C GLU A 188 -10.02 -15.22 -6.23
N PRO A 189 -11.35 -15.01 -6.21
CA PRO A 189 -12.08 -13.99 -6.96
C PRO A 189 -11.93 -12.58 -6.36
N ASN A 190 -12.05 -11.53 -7.20
CA ASN A 190 -12.23 -10.16 -6.71
C ASN A 190 -13.62 -10.01 -6.05
N VAL A 191 -13.64 -9.69 -4.75
CA VAL A 191 -14.86 -9.53 -3.94
C VAL A 191 -15.20 -8.07 -3.61
N ILE A 192 -14.51 -7.09 -4.20
CA ILE A 192 -14.66 -5.67 -3.83
C ILE A 192 -16.10 -5.15 -4.00
N ASP A 193 -16.82 -5.64 -5.00
CA ASP A 193 -18.19 -5.23 -5.29
C ASP A 193 -19.19 -5.71 -4.21
N LYS A 194 -18.79 -6.67 -3.35
CA LYS A 194 -19.57 -7.17 -2.21
C LYS A 194 -19.41 -6.31 -0.95
N LEU A 195 -18.47 -5.38 -0.90
CA LEU A 195 -18.16 -4.59 0.30
C LEU A 195 -19.08 -3.36 0.35
N SER A 196 -20.17 -3.45 1.12
CA SER A 196 -21.20 -2.39 1.17
C SER A 196 -20.65 -1.08 1.73
N TRP A 197 -19.65 -1.17 2.61
CA TRP A 197 -18.94 -0.01 3.15
C TRP A 197 -18.06 0.73 2.13
N LEU A 198 -17.96 0.24 0.88
CA LEU A 198 -17.31 0.91 -0.25
C LEU A 198 -18.29 1.38 -1.34
N ASP A 199 -19.61 1.31 -1.13
CA ASP A 199 -20.60 1.60 -2.16
C ASP A 199 -20.44 3.01 -2.78
N SER A 200 -20.04 4.00 -1.97
CA SER A 200 -19.77 5.37 -2.42
C SER A 200 -18.61 5.49 -3.41
N LEU A 201 -17.73 4.48 -3.50
CA LEU A 201 -16.56 4.48 -4.37
C LEU A 201 -16.71 3.61 -5.61
N LYS A 202 -17.76 2.80 -5.73
CA LYS A 202 -17.85 1.73 -6.75
C LYS A 202 -17.54 2.18 -8.19
N GLY A 203 -17.95 3.39 -8.57
CA GLY A 203 -17.64 3.96 -9.89
C GLY A 203 -16.16 4.28 -10.11
N ASP A 204 -15.42 4.56 -9.04
CA ASP A 204 -14.02 4.97 -9.08
C ASP A 204 -13.04 3.86 -8.72
N LEU A 205 -13.44 2.80 -8.01
CA LEU A 205 -12.54 1.73 -7.53
C LEU A 205 -11.67 1.11 -8.63
N LYS A 206 -12.21 1.03 -9.86
CA LYS A 206 -11.52 0.44 -11.03
C LYS A 206 -10.83 1.50 -11.91
N ASN A 207 -10.77 2.75 -11.47
CA ASN A 207 -10.12 3.85 -12.18
C ASN A 207 -8.63 3.94 -11.84
N ASN A 208 -7.79 3.54 -12.79
CA ASN A 208 -6.32 3.53 -12.61
C ASN A 208 -5.74 4.94 -12.36
N GLN A 209 -6.35 5.97 -12.94
CA GLN A 209 -5.94 7.37 -12.76
C GLN A 209 -6.22 7.90 -11.34
N LYS A 210 -7.07 7.21 -10.57
CA LYS A 210 -7.34 7.48 -9.15
C LYS A 210 -6.77 6.40 -8.23
N GLY A 211 -6.02 5.44 -8.77
CA GLY A 211 -5.53 4.27 -8.05
C GLY A 211 -6.50 3.09 -8.08
N TYR A 212 -6.19 2.06 -8.86
CA TYR A 212 -7.03 0.87 -8.97
C TYR A 212 -7.04 0.07 -7.66
N LEU A 213 -8.23 -0.28 -7.18
CA LEU A 213 -8.46 -1.10 -5.99
C LEU A 213 -9.20 -2.39 -6.38
N TYR A 214 -8.83 -3.48 -5.73
CA TYR A 214 -9.58 -4.73 -5.71
C TYR A 214 -9.52 -5.35 -4.32
N ALA A 215 -10.34 -6.37 -4.07
CA ALA A 215 -10.38 -7.02 -2.77
C ALA A 215 -10.45 -8.54 -2.90
N CYS A 216 -9.92 -9.23 -1.91
CA CYS A 216 -9.92 -10.68 -1.83
C CYS A 216 -10.36 -11.15 -0.44
N GLU A 217 -10.85 -12.37 -0.38
CA GLU A 217 -10.96 -13.06 0.90
C GLU A 217 -9.55 -13.30 1.47
N VAL A 218 -9.44 -13.23 2.80
CA VAL A 218 -8.16 -13.36 3.51
C VAL A 218 -7.49 -14.70 3.19
N LYS A 219 -8.28 -15.78 3.12
CA LYS A 219 -7.81 -17.13 2.80
C LYS A 219 -7.14 -17.22 1.42
N ASP A 220 -7.57 -16.42 0.45
CA ASP A 220 -7.02 -16.43 -0.91
C ASP A 220 -5.78 -15.54 -1.01
N PHE A 221 -5.75 -14.45 -0.24
CA PHE A 221 -4.57 -13.59 -0.13
C PHE A 221 -3.37 -14.30 0.52
N VAL A 222 -3.57 -14.99 1.66
CA VAL A 222 -2.48 -15.67 2.38
C VAL A 222 -1.90 -16.88 1.64
N LYS A 223 -2.54 -17.34 0.54
CA LYS A 223 -1.94 -18.34 -0.35
C LYS A 223 -0.70 -17.78 -1.06
N ASN A 224 -0.74 -16.50 -1.44
CA ASN A 224 0.31 -15.83 -2.22
C ASN A 224 1.22 -14.92 -1.36
N VAL A 225 0.81 -14.62 -0.13
CA VAL A 225 1.54 -13.73 0.80
C VAL A 225 1.85 -14.45 2.10
N LYS A 226 3.13 -14.81 2.32
CA LYS A 226 3.57 -15.67 3.43
C LYS A 226 4.30 -14.94 4.57
N PHE A 227 4.60 -13.65 4.41
CA PHE A 227 5.31 -12.86 5.42
C PHE A 227 4.38 -12.25 6.50
N LEU A 228 3.06 -12.44 6.37
CA LEU A 228 2.10 -12.09 7.42
C LEU A 228 2.20 -13.08 8.59
N PRO A 229 1.77 -12.71 9.81
CA PRO A 229 1.65 -13.67 10.88
C PRO A 229 0.60 -14.71 10.48
N PRO A 230 0.56 -15.85 11.18
CA PRO A 230 -0.55 -16.77 11.06
C PRO A 230 -1.88 -16.03 11.31
N ILE A 231 -2.69 -15.89 10.26
CA ILE A 231 -4.07 -15.40 10.36
C ILE A 231 -4.97 -16.63 10.30
N THR A 232 -5.62 -16.93 11.43
CA THR A 232 -6.47 -18.10 11.61
C THR A 232 -7.94 -17.69 11.74
N ASN A 233 -8.84 -18.67 11.54
CA ASN A 233 -10.27 -18.54 11.83
C ASN A 233 -11.01 -17.44 11.04
N VAL A 234 -10.55 -17.07 9.83
CA VAL A 234 -11.24 -16.12 8.94
C VAL A 234 -11.93 -16.87 7.81
N ASP A 235 -13.25 -17.04 7.91
CA ASP A 235 -14.07 -17.79 6.95
C ASP A 235 -15.30 -17.01 6.44
N GLN A 236 -15.50 -15.78 6.95
CA GLN A 236 -16.58 -14.90 6.52
C GLN A 236 -16.02 -13.58 5.96
N LEU A 237 -16.70 -13.02 4.97
CA LEU A 237 -16.34 -11.72 4.39
C LEU A 237 -16.82 -10.56 5.27
N LEU A 238 -15.98 -9.54 5.43
CA LEU A 238 -16.35 -8.30 6.12
C LEU A 238 -17.07 -7.34 5.14
N ILE A 239 -18.40 -7.40 5.11
CA ILE A 239 -19.30 -6.69 4.18
C ILE A 239 -19.85 -5.39 4.77
#